data_AF-A0A6B3GJK0-F1
#
_entry.id   AF-A0A6B3GJK0-F1
#
_cell.length_a   1.000
_cell.length_b   1.000
_cell.length_c   1.000
_cell.angle_alpha   90.00
_cell.angle_beta   90.00
_cell.angle_gamma   90.00
#
_symmetry.space_group_name_H-M   'P 1'
#
loop_
_entity.id
_entity.type
_entity.pdbx_description
1 polymer ?
#
loop_
_entity_poly.entity_id
_entity_poly.type
_entity_poly.pdbx_seq_one_letter_code
_entity_poly.pdbx_strand_id
1 'polypeptide(L)'
;RALTELLDGEYAEVRDLVRANLVTYASVLDEAEELGIDAFRERVRELVVEMAATGQTGMGFPKRYGGGGDVGASIAAFETLAFGDLSVLVKVGVQ
;
A
#
# COMPACT_ATOMS: atom_id res chain seq x y z
N ARG A 1 -5.20 -20.29 7.67
CA ARG A 1 -5.22 -19.01 8.42
C ARG A 1 -4.24 -19.00 9.59
N ALA A 2 -4.13 -20.08 10.40
CA ALA A 2 -3.18 -20.13 11.53
C ALA A 2 -1.70 -19.77 11.22
N LEU A 3 -1.15 -20.20 10.07
CA LEU A 3 0.22 -19.82 9.68
C LEU A 3 0.33 -18.34 9.31
N THR A 4 -0.67 -17.77 8.64
CA THR A 4 -0.69 -16.36 8.26
C THR A 4 -0.75 -15.47 9.50
N GLU A 5 -1.64 -15.78 10.44
CA GLU A 5 -1.77 -15.06 11.70
C GLU A 5 -0.46 -15.11 12.51
N LEU A 6 0.19 -16.28 12.56
CA LEU A 6 1.48 -16.44 13.24
C LEU A 6 2.59 -15.59 12.60
N LEU A 7 2.66 -15.55 11.27
CA LEU A 7 3.71 -14.82 10.54
C LEU A 7 3.47 -13.31 10.50
N ASP A 8 2.22 -12.88 10.42
CA ASP A 8 1.88 -11.46 10.40
C ASP A 8 1.99 -10.81 11.79
N GLY A 9 1.85 -11.62 12.85
CA GLY A 9 2.12 -11.23 14.23
C GLY A 9 1.33 -10.01 14.69
N GLU A 10 2.03 -9.07 15.34
CA GLU A 10 1.46 -7.83 15.88
C GLU A 10 0.72 -6.98 14.83
N TYR A 11 1.13 -7.06 13.56
CA TYR A 11 0.60 -6.21 12.49
C TYR A 11 -0.40 -6.92 11.57
N ALA A 12 -0.98 -8.05 12.00
CA ALA A 12 -1.93 -8.84 11.21
C ALA A 12 -3.07 -8.02 10.61
N GLU A 13 -3.71 -7.15 11.41
CA GLU A 13 -4.81 -6.31 10.93
C GLU A 13 -4.36 -5.29 9.87
N VAL A 14 -3.17 -4.71 10.03
CA VAL A 14 -2.58 -3.78 9.05
C VAL A 14 -2.30 -4.51 7.74
N ARG A 15 -1.73 -5.72 7.80
CA ARG A 15 -1.43 -6.52 6.61
C ARG A 15 -2.71 -7.00 5.92
N ASP A 16 -3.74 -7.37 6.67
CA ASP A 16 -5.05 -7.73 6.12
C ASP A 16 -5.70 -6.56 5.38
N LEU A 17 -5.63 -5.35 5.95
CA LEU A 17 -6.12 -4.15 5.29
C LEU A 17 -5.40 -3.91 3.96
N VAL A 18 -4.06 -4.00 3.95
CA VAL A 18 -3.29 -3.84 2.71
C VAL A 18 -3.63 -4.94 1.70
N ARG A 19 -3.74 -6.20 2.12
CA ARG A 19 -4.16 -7.30 1.23
C ARG A 19 -5.55 -7.07 0.64
N ALA A 20 -6.50 -6.57 1.41
CA ALA A 20 -7.82 -6.23 0.90
C ALA A 20 -7.74 -5.15 -0.19
N ASN A 21 -6.93 -4.10 0.01
CA ASN A 21 -6.71 -3.08 -1.00
C ASN A 21 -6.02 -3.62 -2.26
N LEU A 22 -5.04 -4.52 -2.11
CA LEU A 22 -4.39 -5.16 -3.26
C LEU A 22 -5.42 -5.87 -4.15
N VAL A 23 -6.42 -6.52 -3.56
CA VAL A 23 -7.52 -7.13 -4.32
C VAL A 23 -8.38 -6.05 -5.00
N THR A 24 -8.76 -4.99 -4.27
CA THR A 24 -9.56 -3.88 -4.81
C THR A 24 -8.90 -3.24 -6.04
N TYR A 25 -7.58 -3.10 -6.03
CA TYR A 25 -6.82 -2.40 -7.06
C TYR A 25 -6.02 -3.34 -7.98
N ALA A 26 -6.38 -4.62 -8.03
CA ALA A 26 -5.63 -5.62 -8.79
C ALA A 26 -5.56 -5.33 -10.30
N SER A 27 -6.49 -4.52 -10.85
CA SER A 27 -6.49 -4.14 -12.28
C SER A 27 -5.21 -3.44 -12.72
N VAL A 28 -4.47 -2.80 -11.79
CA VAL A 28 -3.20 -2.14 -12.10
C VAL A 28 -2.15 -3.12 -12.66
N LEU A 29 -2.26 -4.42 -12.33
CA LEU A 29 -1.36 -5.45 -12.83
C LEU A 29 -1.61 -5.73 -14.31
N ASP A 30 -2.87 -5.85 -14.73
CA ASP A 30 -3.25 -6.04 -16.13
C ASP A 30 -2.95 -4.75 -16.93
N GLU A 31 -3.27 -3.59 -16.35
CA GLU A 31 -2.99 -2.26 -16.93
C GLU A 31 -1.48 -2.03 -17.18
N ALA A 32 -0.60 -2.64 -16.37
CA ALA A 32 0.85 -2.57 -16.57
C ALA A 32 1.32 -3.28 -17.85
N GLU A 33 0.58 -4.30 -18.31
CA GLU A 33 0.86 -5.04 -19.53
C GLU A 33 0.17 -4.42 -20.76
N GLU A 34 -1.03 -3.84 -20.56
CA GLU A 34 -1.87 -3.34 -21.65
C GLU A 34 -1.57 -1.88 -22.05
N LEU A 35 -1.18 -1.03 -21.08
CA LEU A 35 -1.00 0.39 -21.31
C LEU A 35 0.41 0.75 -21.75
N GLY A 36 0.52 1.79 -22.58
CA GLY A 36 1.80 2.47 -22.81
C GLY A 36 2.30 3.17 -21.54
N ILE A 37 3.63 3.36 -21.44
CA ILE A 37 4.29 3.88 -20.24
C ILE A 37 3.72 5.19 -19.69
N ASP A 38 3.31 6.12 -20.55
CA ASP A 38 2.79 7.42 -20.12
C ASP A 38 1.38 7.28 -19.53
N ALA A 39 0.52 6.47 -20.15
CA ALA A 39 -0.81 6.18 -19.64
C ALA A 39 -0.75 5.40 -18.32
N PHE A 40 0.16 4.41 -18.22
CA PHE A 40 0.35 3.65 -16.99
C PHE A 40 0.86 4.52 -15.83
N ARG A 41 1.74 5.50 -16.11
CA ARG A 41 2.20 6.46 -15.09
C ARG A 41 1.08 7.31 -14.53
N GLU A 42 0.18 7.80 -15.38
CA GLU A 42 -0.99 8.55 -14.91
C GLU A 42 -1.90 7.65 -14.07
N ARG A 43 -2.10 6.41 -14.51
CA ARG A 43 -2.90 5.44 -13.76
C ARG A 43 -2.34 5.14 -12.36
N VAL A 44 -1.02 4.94 -12.26
CA VAL A 44 -0.33 4.79 -10.96
C VAL A 44 -0.50 6.04 -10.09
N ARG A 45 -0.43 7.24 -10.69
CA ARG A 45 -0.64 8.50 -9.96
C ARG A 45 -2.06 8.57 -9.39
N GLU A 46 -3.08 8.29 -10.19
CA GLU A 46 -4.48 8.25 -9.74
C GLU A 46 -4.66 7.31 -8.56
N LEU A 47 -4.09 6.11 -8.67
CA LEU A 47 -4.17 5.10 -7.61
C LEU A 47 -3.50 5.58 -6.31
N VAL A 48 -2.31 6.15 -6.39
CA VAL A 48 -1.60 6.66 -5.20
C VAL A 48 -2.38 7.78 -4.52
N VAL A 49 -3.05 8.65 -5.29
CA VAL A 49 -3.92 9.70 -4.75
C VAL A 49 -5.15 9.10 -4.06
N GLU A 50 -5.79 8.12 -4.67
CA GLU A 50 -6.93 7.41 -4.08
C GLU A 50 -6.55 6.71 -2.77
N MET A 51 -5.42 5.99 -2.77
CA MET A 51 -4.87 5.34 -1.58
C MET A 51 -4.53 6.35 -0.48
N ALA A 52 -3.94 7.49 -0.80
CA ALA A 52 -3.62 8.53 0.18
C ALA A 52 -4.87 9.11 0.85
N ALA A 53 -5.99 9.19 0.13
CA ALA A 53 -7.27 9.68 0.68
C ALA A 53 -7.82 8.77 1.80
N THR A 54 -7.40 7.50 1.85
CA THR A 54 -7.80 6.56 2.92
C THR A 54 -7.06 6.79 4.24
N GLY A 55 -6.05 7.65 4.27
CA GLY A 55 -5.23 7.94 5.47
C GLY A 55 -4.22 6.85 5.85
N GLN A 56 -4.20 5.74 5.12
CA GLN A 56 -3.37 4.57 5.44
C GLN A 56 -1.86 4.82 5.23
N THR A 57 -1.50 5.77 4.38
CA THR A 57 -0.09 6.15 4.15
C THR A 57 0.53 6.94 5.32
N GLY A 58 -0.28 7.36 6.30
CA GLY A 58 0.16 8.20 7.43
C GLY A 58 0.53 7.46 8.71
N MET A 59 0.50 6.13 8.75
CA MET A 59 0.66 5.34 9.98
C MET A 59 1.97 5.63 10.71
N GLY A 60 3.09 5.79 9.98
CA GLY A 60 4.40 6.07 10.56
C GLY A 60 4.64 7.53 10.96
N PHE A 61 3.82 8.48 10.49
CA PHE A 61 4.06 9.89 10.77
C PHE A 61 3.76 10.26 12.23
N PRO A 62 4.46 11.26 12.80
CA PRO A 62 4.17 11.72 14.15
C PRO A 62 2.72 12.18 14.32
N LYS A 63 2.10 11.81 15.46
CA LYS A 63 0.72 12.21 15.80
C LYS A 63 0.47 13.72 15.76
N ARG A 64 1.50 14.53 16.08
CA ARG A 64 1.42 16.00 16.02
C ARG A 64 1.15 16.57 14.61
N TYR A 65 1.34 15.76 13.56
CA TYR A 65 1.04 16.10 12.18
C TYR A 65 -0.14 15.28 11.61
N GLY A 66 -0.92 14.62 12.48
CA GLY A 66 -2.06 13.81 12.07
C GLY A 66 -1.74 12.36 11.68
N GLY A 67 -0.51 11.88 11.92
CA GLY A 67 -0.11 10.49 11.66
C GLY A 67 -0.45 9.51 12.78
N GLY A 68 -0.22 8.22 12.54
CA GLY A 68 -0.48 7.14 13.50
C GLY A 68 0.56 7.04 14.64
N GLY A 69 1.79 7.51 14.40
CA GLY A 69 2.92 7.38 15.32
C GLY A 69 3.42 5.94 15.49
N ASP A 70 3.09 5.04 14.55
CA ASP A 70 3.48 3.63 14.57
C ASP A 70 4.34 3.31 13.34
N VAL A 71 5.66 3.34 13.55
CA VAL A 71 6.65 3.06 12.50
C VAL A 71 6.58 1.58 12.07
N GLY A 72 6.33 0.66 13.00
CA GLY A 72 6.29 -0.76 12.68
C GLY A 72 5.08 -1.12 11.82
N ALA A 73 3.92 -0.53 12.12
CA ALA A 73 2.74 -0.63 11.25
C ALA A 73 3.03 -0.07 9.85
N SER A 74 3.75 1.05 9.75
CA SER A 74 4.16 1.62 8.47
C SER A 74 5.06 0.69 7.65
N ILE A 75 6.02 0.03 8.30
CA ILE A 75 6.92 -0.95 7.66
C ILE A 75 6.12 -2.18 7.22
N ALA A 76 5.26 -2.73 8.08
CA ALA A 76 4.44 -3.88 7.77
C ALA A 76 3.49 -3.61 6.59
N ALA A 77 2.88 -2.42 6.55
CA ALA A 77 2.05 -2.00 5.42
C ALA A 77 2.88 -1.92 4.13
N PHE A 78 4.06 -1.30 4.19
CA PHE A 78 4.95 -1.14 3.04
C PHE A 78 5.43 -2.48 2.48
N GLU A 79 5.90 -3.39 3.35
CA GLU A 79 6.29 -4.75 2.95
C GLU A 79 5.13 -5.53 2.31
N THR A 80 3.91 -5.38 2.84
CA THR A 80 2.74 -6.07 2.28
C THR A 80 2.35 -5.49 0.93
N LEU A 81 2.45 -4.16 0.75
CA LEU A 81 2.14 -3.48 -0.50
C LEU A 81 3.07 -3.96 -1.63
N ALA A 82 4.28 -4.44 -1.31
CA ALA A 82 5.23 -4.97 -2.28
C ALA A 82 4.76 -6.26 -2.98
N PHE A 83 3.68 -6.90 -2.51
CA PHE A 83 3.00 -7.98 -3.25
C PHE A 83 2.15 -7.48 -4.43
N GLY A 84 1.87 -6.18 -4.50
CA GLY A 84 1.22 -5.54 -5.64
C GLY A 84 2.22 -5.00 -6.65
N ASP A 85 1.87 -3.89 -7.29
CA ASP A 85 2.74 -3.24 -8.26
C ASP A 85 3.87 -2.42 -7.60
N LEU A 86 5.10 -2.64 -8.06
CA LEU A 86 6.28 -1.96 -7.52
C LEU A 86 6.36 -0.48 -7.92
N SER A 87 5.73 -0.09 -9.03
CA SER A 87 5.61 1.34 -9.33
C SER A 87 4.77 2.00 -8.25
N VAL A 88 3.61 1.46 -7.87
CA VAL A 88 2.79 1.97 -6.77
C VAL A 88 3.57 2.00 -5.46
N LEU A 89 4.23 0.89 -5.08
CA LEU A 89 5.03 0.79 -3.87
C LEU A 89 6.02 1.95 -3.73
N VAL A 90 6.84 2.19 -4.76
CA VAL A 90 7.87 3.24 -4.73
C VAL A 90 7.26 4.62 -4.51
N LYS A 91 6.09 4.91 -5.10
CA LYS A 91 5.44 6.22 -4.97
C LYS A 91 4.70 6.35 -3.63
N VAL A 92 4.39 5.26 -2.95
CA VAL A 92 3.89 5.33 -1.58
C VAL A 92 5.03 5.56 -0.57
N GLY A 93 6.22 4.99 -0.81
CA GLY A 93 7.31 4.98 0.18
C GLY A 93 8.34 6.11 0.10
N VAL A 94 8.52 6.76 -1.06
CA VAL A 94 9.66 7.68 -1.30
C VAL A 94 9.25 9.14 -1.44
N GLN A 95 7.99 9.49 -1.17
CA GLN A 95 7.44 10.83 -1.44
C GLN A 95 8.33 11.99 -0.96
#